data_AF-A0A517P059-F1
#
_entry.id   AF-A0A517P059-F1
#
_cell.length_a   1.000
_cell.length_b   1.000
_cell.length_c   1.000
_cell.angle_alpha   90.00
_cell.angle_beta   90.00
_cell.angle_gamma   90.00
#
_symmetry.space_group_name_H-M   'P 1'
#
loop_
_entity.id
_entity.type
_entity.pdbx_description
1 polymer ?
#
loop_
_entity_poly.entity_id
_entity_poly.type
_entity_poly.pdbx_seq_one_letter_code
_entity_poly.pdbx_strand_id
1 'polypeptide(L)'
;MGYPSYVVTDSGEATEEHWLTMPAKLKSELLEFMASYDEPSDGELDDVCCWYDASLQRCKHHQHRPNVCRDFEIGSQDCLGWRKVYSS
;
A
#
# COMPACT_ATOMS: atom_id res chain seq x y z
N MET A 1 2.41 -7.49 -11.00
CA MET A 1 3.26 -6.30 -10.76
C MET A 1 3.80 -6.48 -9.36
N GLY A 2 5.05 -6.90 -9.20
CA GLY A 2 5.63 -7.10 -7.86
C GLY A 2 5.56 -5.81 -7.04
N TYR A 3 5.14 -5.91 -5.78
CA TYR A 3 5.08 -4.78 -4.86
C TYR A 3 6.41 -4.01 -4.95
N PRO A 4 6.39 -2.69 -5.25
CA PRO A 4 7.61 -1.95 -5.47
C PRO A 4 8.46 -2.00 -4.20
N SER A 5 9.77 -2.00 -4.40
CA SER A 5 10.85 -1.86 -3.43
C SER A 5 10.56 -0.72 -2.43
N TYR A 6 9.63 -0.92 -1.51
CA TYR A 6 9.17 0.10 -0.56
C TYR A 6 9.81 -0.15 0.80
N VAL A 7 9.90 -1.43 1.17
CA VAL A 7 10.44 -1.90 2.44
C VAL A 7 11.91 -2.29 2.33
N VAL A 8 12.31 -2.89 1.21
CA VAL A 8 13.67 -3.38 0.97
C VAL A 8 14.03 -3.30 -0.51
N THR A 9 15.23 -2.82 -0.80
CA THR A 9 15.91 -3.01 -2.09
C THR A 9 16.45 -4.43 -2.22
N ASP A 10 16.87 -4.82 -3.43
CA ASP A 10 17.65 -6.03 -3.69
C ASP A 10 18.94 -6.12 -2.83
N SER A 11 19.38 -4.99 -2.27
CA SER A 11 20.54 -4.86 -1.38
C SER A 11 20.20 -4.91 0.12
N GLY A 12 18.94 -5.11 0.50
CA GLY A 12 18.50 -5.25 1.89
C GLY A 12 18.34 -3.94 2.67
N GLU A 13 18.38 -2.78 2.00
CA GLU A 13 18.19 -1.48 2.64
C GLU A 13 16.77 -0.91 2.44
N ALA A 14 16.32 -0.16 3.45
CA ALA A 14 15.09 0.62 3.42
C ALA A 14 15.07 1.59 2.22
N THR A 15 14.04 1.49 1.38
CA THR A 15 14.09 2.13 0.05
C THR A 15 13.57 3.57 0.04
N GLU A 16 12.56 3.90 0.84
CA GLU A 16 11.94 5.22 0.86
C GLU A 16 12.08 5.92 2.22
N GLU A 17 12.29 7.23 2.21
CA GLU A 17 12.36 8.06 3.43
C GLU A 17 11.08 7.95 4.27
N HIS A 18 9.94 7.77 3.62
CA HIS A 18 8.63 7.59 4.26
C HIS A 18 8.52 6.28 5.02
N TRP A 19 9.24 5.24 4.58
CA TRP A 19 9.40 4.01 5.36
C TRP A 19 10.32 4.28 6.55
N LEU A 20 11.47 4.92 6.37
CA LEU A 20 12.42 5.21 7.47
C LEU A 20 11.75 5.97 8.61
N THR A 21 10.96 6.99 8.29
CA THR A 21 10.25 7.87 9.24
C THR A 21 8.92 7.29 9.76
N MET A 22 8.49 6.13 9.28
CA MET A 22 7.24 5.50 9.72
C MET A 22 7.35 4.99 11.18
N PRO A 23 6.32 5.19 12.01
CA PRO A 23 6.24 4.62 13.36
C PRO A 23 6.39 3.09 13.37
N ALA A 24 7.08 2.55 14.38
CA ALA A 24 7.36 1.13 14.49
C ALA A 24 6.10 0.24 14.43
N LYS A 25 4.99 0.68 15.05
CA LYS A 25 3.71 -0.06 15.02
C LYS A 25 3.18 -0.22 13.59
N LEU A 26 3.23 0.85 12.79
CA LEU A 26 2.76 0.80 11.40
C LEU A 26 3.68 -0.02 10.51
N LYS A 27 5.00 0.01 10.79
CA LYS A 27 5.96 -0.88 10.12
C LYS A 27 5.63 -2.34 10.38
N SER A 28 5.34 -2.71 11.63
CA SER A 28 4.94 -4.07 11.99
C SER A 28 3.67 -4.51 11.25
N GLU A 29 2.62 -3.69 11.27
CA GLU A 29 1.36 -4.00 10.55
C GLU A 29 1.59 -4.23 9.05
N LEU A 30 2.45 -3.41 8.41
CA LEU A 30 2.80 -3.59 7.00
C LEU A 30 3.60 -4.87 6.74
N LEU A 31 4.60 -5.16 7.58
CA LEU A 31 5.42 -6.37 7.46
C LEU A 31 4.59 -7.64 7.64
N GLU A 32 3.66 -7.62 8.60
CA GLU A 32 2.71 -8.73 8.83
C GLU A 32 1.82 -8.93 7.61
N PHE A 33 1.28 -7.84 7.04
CA PHE A 33 0.50 -7.92 5.81
C PHE A 33 1.32 -8.50 4.65
N MET A 34 2.53 -8.00 4.40
CA MET A 34 3.41 -8.50 3.34
C MET A 34 3.78 -9.98 3.53
N ALA A 35 3.97 -10.42 4.78
CA ALA A 35 4.24 -11.82 5.08
C ALA A 35 3.01 -12.73 4.86
N SER A 36 1.80 -12.19 5.00
CA SER A 36 0.54 -12.89 4.74
C SER A 36 0.00 -12.72 3.31
N TYR A 37 0.59 -11.85 2.52
CA TYR A 37 0.13 -11.51 1.19
C TYR A 37 0.48 -12.64 0.22
N ASP A 38 -0.55 -13.20 -0.41
CA ASP A 38 -0.44 -14.19 -1.47
C ASP A 38 -0.61 -13.47 -2.80
N GLU A 39 0.35 -13.61 -3.71
CA GLU A 39 0.28 -12.95 -5.02
C GLU A 39 -0.89 -13.58 -5.81
N PRO A 40 -1.87 -12.78 -6.28
CA PRO A 40 -3.01 -13.31 -7.02
C PRO A 40 -2.55 -13.99 -8.30
N SER A 41 -3.30 -15.01 -8.72
CA SER A 41 -3.05 -15.71 -9.98
C SER A 41 -3.23 -14.77 -11.18
N ASP A 42 -2.59 -15.11 -12.30
CA ASP A 42 -2.59 -14.29 -13.51
C ASP A 42 -4.02 -13.93 -13.97
N GLY A 43 -4.36 -12.64 -13.87
CA GLY A 43 -5.68 -12.10 -14.22
C GLY A 43 -6.63 -11.81 -13.06
N GLU A 44 -6.30 -12.21 -11.82
CA GLU A 44 -7.05 -11.81 -10.62
C GLU A 44 -6.56 -10.46 -10.08
N LEU A 45 -7.48 -9.72 -9.45
CA LEU A 45 -7.15 -8.47 -8.77
C LEU A 45 -6.48 -8.79 -7.45
N ASP A 46 -5.52 -7.95 -7.05
CA ASP A 46 -4.95 -7.99 -5.71
C ASP A 46 -6.03 -7.92 -4.64
N ASP A 47 -5.75 -8.58 -3.51
CA ASP A 47 -6.55 -8.45 -2.29
C ASP A 47 -6.60 -6.99 -1.79
N VAL A 48 -7.52 -6.73 -0.85
CA VAL A 48 -7.71 -5.40 -0.27
C VAL A 48 -6.38 -4.83 0.23
N CYS A 49 -5.96 -3.71 -0.36
CA CYS A 49 -4.74 -3.01 0.01
C CYS A 49 -4.68 -2.76 1.53
N CYS A 50 -3.56 -3.11 2.17
CA CYS A 50 -3.34 -2.91 3.61
C CYS A 50 -3.51 -1.46 4.09
N TRP A 51 -3.26 -0.51 3.18
CA TRP A 51 -3.43 0.92 3.43
C TRP A 51 -4.87 1.40 3.23
N TYR A 52 -5.80 0.56 2.79
CA TYR A 52 -7.20 0.93 2.61
C TYR A 52 -8.00 0.65 3.88
N ASP A 53 -8.78 1.63 4.31
CA ASP A 53 -9.81 1.47 5.34
C ASP A 53 -11.15 1.25 4.66
N ALA A 54 -11.60 0.00 4.62
CA ALA A 54 -12.88 -0.36 4.03
C ALA A 54 -14.08 0.23 4.80
N SER A 55 -13.98 0.34 6.12
CA SER A 55 -15.06 0.89 6.96
C SER A 55 -15.28 2.38 6.71
N LEU A 56 -14.20 3.13 6.49
CA LEU A 56 -14.25 4.58 6.26
C LEU A 56 -14.11 4.97 4.78
N GLN A 57 -14.02 3.97 3.90
CA GLN A 57 -13.76 4.10 2.45
C GLN A 57 -12.68 5.12 2.11
N ARG A 58 -11.58 5.10 2.86
CA ARG A 58 -10.45 6.04 2.72
C ARG A 58 -9.14 5.32 2.93
N CYS A 59 -8.07 5.87 2.36
CA CYS A 59 -6.73 5.35 2.62
C CYS A 59 -6.24 5.82 3.99
N LYS A 60 -5.58 4.93 4.73
CA LYS A 60 -4.87 5.19 5.99
C LYS A 60 -3.48 5.77 5.71
N HIS A 61 -2.94 6.50 6.68
CA HIS A 61 -1.53 6.93 6.75
C HIS A 61 -0.93 7.49 5.44
N HIS A 62 -1.66 8.39 4.74
CA HIS A 62 -1.25 8.90 3.42
C HIS A 62 0.21 9.39 3.35
N GLN A 63 0.70 10.06 4.38
CA GLN A 63 2.07 10.56 4.50
C GLN A 63 3.16 9.48 4.56
N HIS A 64 2.79 8.24 4.90
CA HIS A 64 3.68 7.09 5.00
C HIS A 64 3.40 6.07 3.89
N ARG A 65 2.71 6.44 2.82
CA ARG A 65 2.49 5.52 1.68
C ARG A 65 3.67 5.59 0.70
N PRO A 66 3.86 4.55 -0.13
CA PRO A 66 4.80 4.60 -1.24
C PRO A 66 4.52 5.79 -2.16
N ASN A 67 5.56 6.30 -2.82
CA ASN A 67 5.43 7.43 -3.75
C ASN A 67 4.35 7.20 -4.82
N VAL A 68 4.27 6.00 -5.40
CA VAL A 68 3.24 5.66 -6.39
C VAL A 68 1.81 5.87 -5.87
N CYS A 69 1.57 5.67 -4.57
CA CYS A 69 0.27 5.91 -3.95
C CYS A 69 0.02 7.37 -3.56
N ARG A 70 1.07 8.19 -3.49
CA ARG A 70 1.03 9.61 -3.14
C ARG A 70 1.01 10.54 -4.35
N ASP A 71 1.50 10.06 -5.49
CA ASP A 71 1.44 10.78 -6.76
C ASP A 71 -0.01 10.92 -7.27
N PHE A 72 -0.93 10.10 -6.76
CA PHE A 72 -2.36 10.30 -6.97
C PHE A 72 -2.88 11.50 -6.17
N GLU A 73 -3.48 12.46 -6.87
CA GLU A 73 -4.24 13.53 -6.23
C GLU A 73 -5.43 12.95 -5.45
N ILE A 74 -5.53 13.31 -4.16
CA ILE A 74 -6.60 12.82 -3.28
C ILE A 74 -7.95 13.32 -3.82
N GLY A 75 -8.83 12.38 -4.16
CA GLY A 75 -10.16 12.69 -4.69
C GLY A 75 -10.22 12.79 -6.22
N SER A 76 -9.11 12.56 -6.92
CA SER A 76 -9.11 12.38 -8.37
C SER A 76 -9.97 11.18 -8.81
N GLN A 77 -10.30 11.11 -10.10
CA GLN A 77 -11.04 9.97 -10.66
C GLN A 77 -10.29 8.65 -10.44
N ASP A 78 -8.95 8.64 -10.53
CA ASP A 78 -8.13 7.45 -10.28
C ASP A 78 -8.17 7.06 -8.78
N CYS A 79 -8.09 8.04 -7.88
CA CYS A 79 -8.18 7.82 -6.44
C CYS A 79 -9.54 7.21 -6.06
N LEU A 80 -10.63 7.66 -6.67
CA LEU A 80 -11.98 7.14 -6.43
C LEU A 80 -12.22 5.82 -7.17
N GLY A 81 -11.64 5.64 -8.35
CA GLY A 81 -11.70 4.41 -9.15
C GLY A 81 -11.14 3.23 -8.38
N TRP A 82 -9.96 3.40 -7.78
CA TRP A 82 -9.35 2.39 -6.92
C TRP A 82 -10.21 2.00 -5.71
N ARG A 83 -10.98 2.94 -5.14
CA ARG A 83 -11.90 2.62 -4.02
C ARG A 83 -13.03 1.70 -4.45
N LYS A 84 -13.52 1.85 -5.68
CA LYS A 84 -14.60 1.01 -6.22
C LYS A 84 -14.19 -0.44 -6.38
N VAL A 85 -12.93 -0.68 -6.73
CA VAL A 85 -12.36 -2.03 -6.87
C VAL A 85 -12.44 -2.80 -5.55
N TYR A 86 -12.20 -2.11 -4.42
CA TYR A 86 -12.14 -2.72 -3.09
C TYR A 86 -13.39 -2.53 -2.23
N SER A 87 -14.43 -1.87 -2.75
CA SER A 87 -15.66 -1.57 -2.01
C SER A 87 -16.86 -2.44 -2.38
N SER A 88 -16.68 -3.51 -3.17
CA SER A 88 -17.76 -4.37 -3.64
C SER A 88 -18.00 -5.55 -2.70
#